data_AF-A0A351TPQ1-F1
#
_entry.id   AF-A0A351TPQ1-F1
#
_cell.length_a   1.000
_cell.length_b   1.000
_cell.length_c   1.000
_cell.angle_alpha   90.00
_cell.angle_beta   90.00
_cell.angle_gamma   90.00
#
_symmetry.space_group_name_H-M   'P 1'
#
loop_
_entity.id
_entity.type
_entity.pdbx_description
1 polymer ?
#
loop_
_entity_poly.entity_id
_entity_poly.type
_entity_poly.pdbx_seq_one_letter_code
_entity_poly.pdbx_strand_id
1 'polypeptide(L)'
;MTRYPNLLELRKYHPYGEPAICDHAGIEPELLQAVLEDGEPLLPEEIRGAAGLYGVPRGLLECRRVTMLDMGRWRHRKLVAKVDGLYVTLKRMAREGNQEAGKYLEWAAPEHRRFMRAAYRNKLSYGHYLGTKEQLSQYIRFAAPRPKRRGLRRQQG
;
A
#
# COMPACT_ATOMS: atom_id res chain seq x y z
N MET A 1 -10.43 21.54 -1.25
CA MET A 1 -9.18 20.77 -1.03
C MET A 1 -9.40 19.94 0.22
N THR A 2 -9.37 18.61 0.13
CA THR A 2 -9.77 17.72 1.23
C THR A 2 -9.03 18.00 2.54
N ARG A 3 -9.73 17.77 3.67
CA ARG A 3 -9.16 17.78 5.02
C ARG A 3 -8.17 16.63 5.27
N TYR A 4 -8.22 15.58 4.47
CA TYR A 4 -7.48 14.33 4.67
C TYR A 4 -6.56 14.03 3.46
N PRO A 5 -5.57 14.90 3.16
CA PRO A 5 -4.72 14.73 1.99
C PRO A 5 -3.89 13.43 2.02
N ASN A 6 -3.56 12.91 3.21
CA ASN A 6 -2.88 11.63 3.34
C ASN A 6 -3.81 10.42 3.07
N LEU A 7 -5.09 10.52 3.40
CA LEU A 7 -6.07 9.49 3.04
C LEU A 7 -6.28 9.42 1.52
N LEU A 8 -6.33 10.58 0.86
CA LEU A 8 -6.39 10.67 -0.60
C LEU A 8 -5.17 10.02 -1.27
N GLU A 9 -3.96 10.30 -0.77
CA GLU A 9 -2.73 9.67 -1.25
C GLU A 9 -2.73 8.15 -1.00
N LEU A 10 -3.23 7.69 0.14
CA LEU A 10 -3.38 6.26 0.43
C LEU A 10 -4.37 5.59 -0.53
N ARG A 11 -5.56 6.15 -0.75
CA ARG A 11 -6.52 5.64 -1.76
C ARG A 11 -5.90 5.54 -3.14
N LYS A 12 -5.08 6.52 -3.52
CA LYS A 12 -4.48 6.60 -4.85
C LYS A 12 -3.43 5.52 -5.09
N TYR A 13 -2.60 5.21 -4.10
CA TYR A 13 -1.42 4.35 -4.28
C TYR A 13 -1.56 2.97 -3.64
N HIS A 14 -2.40 2.82 -2.62
CA HIS A 14 -2.57 1.57 -1.92
C HIS A 14 -3.46 0.61 -2.71
N PRO A 15 -3.16 -0.70 -2.75
CA PRO A 15 -4.00 -1.68 -3.46
C PRO A 15 -5.38 -1.93 -2.83
N TYR A 16 -5.74 -1.23 -1.75
CA TYR A 16 -7.05 -1.41 -1.12
C TYR A 16 -8.10 -0.60 -1.88
N GLY A 17 -9.15 -1.29 -2.31
CA GLY A 17 -10.30 -0.67 -2.94
C GLY A 17 -11.20 0.02 -1.93
N GLU A 18 -12.10 0.84 -2.45
CA GLU A 18 -13.15 1.53 -1.69
C GLU A 18 -13.90 0.64 -0.71
N PRO A 19 -14.35 -0.60 -1.06
CA PRO A 19 -15.06 -1.45 -0.11
C PRO A 19 -14.28 -1.71 1.17
N ALA A 20 -12.98 -2.03 1.05
CA ALA A 20 -12.15 -2.27 2.23
C ALA A 20 -11.96 -1.02 3.10
N ILE A 21 -11.91 0.17 2.48
CA ILE A 21 -11.81 1.44 3.21
C ILE A 21 -13.11 1.70 3.98
N CYS A 22 -14.26 1.56 3.32
CA CYS A 22 -15.59 1.73 3.89
C CYS A 22 -15.84 0.74 5.04
N ASP A 23 -15.57 -0.56 4.83
CA ASP A 23 -15.75 -1.61 5.84
C ASP A 23 -14.92 -1.33 7.10
N HIS A 24 -13.65 -0.95 6.93
CA HIS A 24 -12.78 -0.68 8.06
C HIS A 24 -13.12 0.62 8.78
N ALA A 25 -13.52 1.65 8.05
CA ALA A 25 -13.91 2.93 8.63
C ALA A 25 -15.34 2.90 9.20
N GLY A 26 -16.17 1.92 8.84
CA GLY A 26 -17.57 1.86 9.23
C GLY A 26 -18.40 2.97 8.59
N ILE A 27 -18.10 3.32 7.33
CA ILE A 27 -18.76 4.41 6.60
C ILE A 27 -19.31 3.91 5.26
N GLU A 28 -20.32 4.60 4.75
CA GLU A 28 -20.85 4.37 3.41
C GLU A 28 -19.96 5.00 2.31
N PRO A 29 -19.98 4.48 1.07
CA PRO A 29 -19.20 5.01 -0.04
C PRO A 29 -19.41 6.51 -0.30
N GLU A 30 -20.64 7.01 -0.14
CA GLU A 30 -20.98 8.42 -0.35
C GLU A 30 -20.25 9.33 0.64
N LEU A 31 -20.11 8.89 1.91
CA LEU A 31 -19.34 9.62 2.90
C LEU A 31 -17.85 9.60 2.54
N LEU A 32 -17.30 8.46 2.12
CA LEU A 32 -15.91 8.40 1.67
C LEU A 32 -15.66 9.36 0.50
N GLN A 33 -16.58 9.45 -0.46
CA GLN A 33 -16.46 10.39 -1.56
C GLN A 33 -16.43 11.85 -1.07
N ALA A 34 -17.39 12.26 -0.23
CA ALA A 34 -17.46 13.59 0.35
C ALA A 34 -16.20 13.94 1.19
N VAL A 35 -15.65 12.98 1.91
CA VAL A 35 -14.38 13.12 2.65
C VAL A 35 -13.22 13.44 1.72
N LEU A 36 -13.16 12.79 0.55
CA LEU A 36 -12.04 12.89 -0.38
C LEU A 36 -12.12 14.10 -1.31
N GLU A 37 -13.34 14.53 -1.66
CA GLU A 37 -13.58 15.67 -2.55
C GLU A 37 -13.72 16.97 -1.75
N ASP A 38 -14.64 16.99 -0.80
CA ASP A 38 -15.06 18.19 -0.07
C ASP A 38 -14.40 18.30 1.31
N GLY A 39 -13.85 17.19 1.83
CA GLY A 39 -13.24 17.16 3.15
C GLY A 39 -14.28 17.11 4.25
N GLU A 40 -15.38 16.39 4.05
CA GLU A 40 -16.33 16.08 5.11
C GLU A 40 -15.59 15.47 6.33
N PRO A 41 -15.83 15.96 7.56
CA PRO A 41 -15.11 15.45 8.71
C PRO A 41 -15.53 14.03 9.08
N LEU A 42 -14.55 13.14 9.17
CA LEU A 42 -14.70 11.82 9.77
C LEU A 42 -14.75 11.92 11.31
N LEU A 43 -15.56 11.05 11.92
CA LEU A 43 -15.58 10.80 13.35
C LEU A 43 -14.29 10.12 13.83
N PRO A 44 -13.91 10.25 15.12
CA PRO A 44 -12.69 9.65 15.64
C PRO A 44 -12.57 8.13 15.43
N GLU A 45 -13.69 7.40 15.48
CA GLU A 45 -13.70 5.95 15.26
C GLU A 45 -13.55 5.58 13.78
N GLU A 46 -14.10 6.37 12.86
CA GLU A 46 -13.94 6.18 11.41
C GLU A 46 -12.49 6.42 10.98
N ILE A 47 -11.86 7.47 11.52
CA ILE A 47 -10.43 7.73 11.34
C ILE A 47 -9.60 6.57 11.90
N ARG A 48 -9.96 6.05 13.08
CA ARG A 48 -9.27 4.91 13.69
C ARG A 48 -9.39 3.65 12.81
N GLY A 49 -10.58 3.39 12.28
CA GLY A 49 -10.85 2.29 11.37
C GLY A 49 -10.00 2.36 10.09
N ALA A 50 -10.05 3.50 9.40
CA ALA A 50 -9.23 3.75 8.22
C ALA A 50 -7.72 3.67 8.51
N ALA A 51 -7.26 4.24 9.63
CA ALA A 51 -5.86 4.17 10.05
C ALA A 51 -5.42 2.74 10.34
N GLY A 52 -6.32 1.93 10.92
CA GLY A 52 -6.13 0.50 11.18
C GLY A 52 -5.95 -0.30 9.90
N LEU A 53 -6.77 -0.05 8.87
CA LEU A 53 -6.63 -0.69 7.55
C LEU A 53 -5.23 -0.50 6.99
N TYR A 54 -4.73 0.74 6.97
CA TYR A 54 -3.42 1.07 6.39
C TYR A 54 -2.23 0.81 7.33
N GLY A 55 -2.47 0.44 8.60
CA GLY A 55 -1.42 0.26 9.60
C GLY A 55 -0.64 1.54 9.91
N VAL A 56 -1.33 2.69 9.94
CA VAL A 56 -0.73 4.02 10.16
C VAL A 56 -1.28 4.69 11.42
N PRO A 57 -0.56 5.66 12.04
CA PRO A 57 -1.12 6.40 13.16
C PRO A 57 -2.25 7.34 12.69
N ARG A 58 -3.26 7.54 13.54
CA ARG A 58 -4.38 8.48 13.29
C ARG A 58 -3.90 9.88 12.89
N GLY A 59 -2.88 10.38 13.58
CA GLY A 59 -2.30 11.70 13.30
C GLY A 59 -1.75 11.86 11.88
N LEU A 60 -1.43 10.76 11.18
CA LEU A 60 -1.08 10.81 9.76
C LEU A 60 -2.30 11.21 8.91
N LEU A 61 -3.47 10.63 9.18
CA LEU A 61 -4.69 10.92 8.43
C LEU A 61 -5.22 12.32 8.76
N GLU A 62 -5.13 12.72 10.03
CA GLU A 62 -5.55 14.04 10.51
C GLU A 62 -4.61 15.18 10.06
N CYS A 63 -3.41 14.85 9.56
CA CYS A 63 -2.45 15.83 9.08
C CYS A 63 -2.97 16.54 7.82
N ARG A 64 -3.12 17.87 7.92
CA ARG A 64 -3.64 18.74 6.85
C ARG A 64 -2.68 18.97 5.69
N ARG A 65 -1.51 18.33 5.70
CA ARG A 65 -0.52 18.37 4.63
C ARG A 65 -0.13 16.96 4.24
N VAL A 66 0.13 16.74 2.95
CA VAL A 66 0.69 15.46 2.50
C VAL A 66 2.04 15.25 3.19
N THR A 67 2.19 14.10 3.82
CA THR A 67 3.44 13.72 4.48
C THR A 67 4.44 13.29 3.42
N MET A 68 5.51 14.07 3.26
CA MET A 68 6.54 13.82 2.26
C MET A 68 7.74 13.09 2.86
N LEU A 69 8.31 12.18 2.09
CA LEU A 69 9.61 11.60 2.36
C LEU A 69 10.71 12.52 1.81
N ASP A 70 11.58 12.96 2.71
CA ASP A 70 12.79 13.72 2.43
C ASP A 70 13.99 12.79 2.17
N MET A 71 14.48 12.76 0.93
CA MET A 71 15.63 11.96 0.51
C MET A 71 16.97 12.45 1.05
N GLY A 72 17.05 13.66 1.62
CA GLY A 72 18.20 14.10 2.41
C GLY A 72 18.36 13.30 3.71
N ARG A 73 17.28 12.71 4.23
CA ARG A 73 17.29 11.93 5.47
C ARG A 73 17.57 10.45 5.20
N TRP A 74 18.60 9.93 5.86
CA TRP A 74 18.99 8.52 5.75
C TRP A 74 17.86 7.53 6.10
N ARG A 75 17.06 7.84 7.14
CA ARG A 75 15.93 6.98 7.53
C ARG A 75 14.90 6.84 6.40
N HIS A 76 14.65 7.89 5.62
CA HIS A 76 13.73 7.83 4.48
C HIS A 76 14.34 7.12 3.28
N ARG A 77 15.64 7.33 3.01
CA ARG A 77 16.35 6.55 1.97
C ARG A 77 16.28 5.05 2.25
N LYS A 78 16.34 4.63 3.52
CA LYS A 78 16.12 3.23 3.92
C LYS A 78 14.72 2.71 3.59
N LEU A 79 13.68 3.54 3.64
CA LEU A 79 12.33 3.14 3.25
C LEU A 79 12.24 2.89 1.74
N VAL A 80 12.84 3.77 0.94
CA VAL A 80 12.93 3.60 -0.53
C VAL A 80 13.73 2.35 -0.89
N ALA A 81 14.86 2.11 -0.24
CA ALA A 81 15.68 0.91 -0.45
C ALA A 81 14.93 -0.39 -0.13
N LYS A 82 14.00 -0.38 0.85
CA LYS A 82 13.13 -1.54 1.12
C LYS A 82 12.22 -1.85 -0.06
N VAL A 83 11.63 -0.84 -0.68
CA VAL A 83 10.77 -1.00 -1.86
C VAL A 83 11.57 -1.53 -3.06
N ASP A 84 12.75 -0.96 -3.32
CA ASP A 84 13.65 -1.46 -4.38
C ASP A 84 14.08 -2.91 -4.12
N GLY A 85 14.37 -3.25 -2.86
CA GLY A 85 14.67 -4.63 -2.45
C GLY A 85 13.55 -5.63 -2.74
N LEU A 86 12.28 -5.24 -2.55
CA LEU A 86 11.13 -6.07 -2.94
C LEU A 86 11.07 -6.25 -4.46
N TYR A 87 11.24 -5.18 -5.23
CA TYR A 87 11.27 -5.28 -6.69
C TYR A 87 12.43 -6.15 -7.21
N VAL A 88 13.61 -6.05 -6.59
CA VAL A 88 14.76 -6.93 -6.87
C VAL A 88 14.44 -8.38 -6.52
N THR A 89 13.76 -8.64 -5.41
CA THR A 89 13.31 -9.99 -5.02
C THR A 89 12.37 -10.58 -6.08
N LEU A 90 11.38 -9.80 -6.54
CA LEU A 90 10.46 -10.25 -7.58
C LEU A 90 11.19 -10.55 -8.90
N LYS A 91 12.13 -9.68 -9.31
CA LYS A 91 13.02 -9.92 -10.47
C LYS A 91 13.82 -11.21 -10.33
N ARG A 92 14.32 -11.50 -9.13
CA ARG A 92 15.10 -12.71 -8.85
C ARG A 92 14.23 -13.97 -9.01
N MET A 93 13.05 -13.99 -8.40
CA MET A 93 12.10 -15.10 -8.53
C MET A 93 11.79 -15.39 -10.00
N ALA A 94 11.53 -14.36 -10.80
CA ALA A 94 11.26 -14.51 -12.22
C ALA A 94 12.45 -15.12 -12.98
N ARG A 95 13.68 -14.67 -12.69
CA ARG A 95 14.92 -15.22 -13.29
C ARG A 95 15.19 -16.67 -12.90
N GLU A 96 14.75 -17.08 -11.71
CA GLU A 96 14.83 -18.46 -11.22
C GLU A 96 13.73 -19.36 -11.79
N GLY A 97 12.96 -18.90 -12.78
CA GLY A 97 11.96 -19.67 -13.51
C GLY A 97 10.53 -19.59 -12.94
N ASN A 98 10.28 -18.71 -11.96
CA ASN A 98 8.93 -18.50 -11.44
C ASN A 98 8.10 -17.68 -12.43
N GLN A 99 7.26 -18.36 -13.23
CA GLN A 99 6.41 -17.73 -14.25
C GLN A 99 5.43 -16.71 -13.67
N GLU A 100 4.90 -16.97 -12.47
CA GLU A 100 3.94 -16.07 -11.83
C GLU A 100 4.63 -14.77 -11.37
N ALA A 101 5.85 -14.87 -10.84
CA ALA A 101 6.69 -13.71 -10.56
C ALA A 101 7.00 -12.91 -11.85
N GLY A 102 7.20 -13.60 -12.98
CA GLY A 102 7.37 -12.98 -14.29
C GLY A 102 6.18 -12.11 -14.70
N LYS A 103 4.95 -12.61 -14.57
CA LYS A 103 3.72 -11.84 -14.87
C LYS A 103 3.58 -10.61 -13.97
N TYR A 104 3.75 -10.78 -12.65
CA TYR A 104 3.65 -9.66 -11.73
C TYR A 104 4.77 -8.63 -11.94
N LEU A 105 5.94 -9.06 -12.42
CA LEU A 105 7.03 -8.15 -12.74
C LEU A 105 6.67 -7.18 -13.87
N GLU A 106 5.91 -7.61 -14.88
CA GLU A 106 5.43 -6.75 -15.96
C GLU A 106 4.55 -5.61 -15.42
N TRP A 107 3.67 -5.90 -14.47
CA TRP A 107 2.82 -4.90 -13.81
C TRP A 107 3.60 -4.03 -12.83
N ALA A 108 4.59 -4.60 -12.13
CA ALA A 108 5.41 -3.88 -11.16
C ALA A 108 6.41 -2.91 -11.81
N ALA A 109 6.93 -3.21 -12.99
CA ALA A 109 8.00 -2.44 -13.63
C ALA A 109 7.66 -0.96 -13.89
N PRO A 110 6.49 -0.58 -14.47
CA PRO A 110 6.14 0.82 -14.65
C PRO A 110 5.95 1.55 -13.31
N GLU A 111 5.30 0.92 -12.33
CA GLU A 111 5.03 1.53 -11.03
C GLU A 111 6.31 1.71 -10.20
N HIS A 112 7.21 0.72 -10.19
CA HIS A 112 8.53 0.84 -9.57
C HIS A 112 9.33 1.99 -10.19
N ARG A 113 9.27 2.16 -11.52
CA ARG A 113 9.96 3.26 -12.22
C ARG A 113 9.38 4.63 -11.81
N ARG A 114 8.06 4.74 -11.68
CA ARG A 114 7.39 5.97 -11.20
C ARG A 114 7.77 6.28 -9.75
N PHE A 115 7.78 5.27 -8.90
CA PHE A 115 8.22 5.36 -7.51
C PHE A 115 9.65 5.87 -7.38
N MET A 116 10.61 5.23 -8.07
CA MET A 116 12.02 5.63 -8.03
C MET A 116 12.26 7.03 -8.61
N ARG A 117 11.51 7.41 -9.65
CA ARG A 117 11.56 8.78 -10.19
C ARG A 117 11.02 9.81 -9.19
N ALA A 118 9.96 9.49 -8.45
CA ALA A 118 9.43 10.36 -7.40
C ALA A 118 10.43 10.51 -6.25
N ALA A 119 11.09 9.41 -5.83
CA ALA A 119 12.16 9.44 -4.86
C ALA A 119 13.32 10.33 -5.33
N TYR A 120 13.85 10.12 -6.53
CA TYR A 120 14.95 10.90 -7.09
C TYR A 120 14.65 12.41 -7.13
N ARG A 121 13.40 12.78 -7.47
CA ARG A 121 12.96 14.18 -7.52
C ARG A 121 12.59 14.78 -6.16
N ASN A 122 12.76 14.02 -5.06
CA ASN A 122 12.32 14.39 -3.72
C ASN A 122 10.82 14.75 -3.64
N LYS A 123 9.99 14.04 -4.41
CA LYS A 123 8.53 14.23 -4.53
C LYS A 123 7.77 12.97 -4.14
N LEU A 124 8.31 12.18 -3.22
CA LEU A 124 7.71 10.92 -2.77
C LEU A 124 6.90 11.16 -1.50
N SER A 125 5.59 10.91 -1.54
CA SER A 125 4.75 10.94 -0.34
C SER A 125 4.89 9.64 0.46
N TYR A 126 4.54 9.70 1.74
CA TYR A 126 4.48 8.53 2.61
C TYR A 126 3.41 7.53 2.14
N GLY A 127 2.28 8.03 1.61
CA GLY A 127 1.21 7.21 1.02
C GLY A 127 1.69 6.43 -0.21
N HIS A 128 2.43 7.08 -1.12
CA HIS A 128 3.03 6.40 -2.28
C HIS A 128 4.02 5.32 -1.83
N TYR A 129 4.85 5.57 -0.82
CA TYR A 129 5.71 4.54 -0.22
C TYR A 129 4.93 3.35 0.32
N LEU A 130 3.89 3.57 1.12
CA LEU A 130 3.11 2.49 1.71
C LEU A 130 2.42 1.66 0.64
N GLY A 131 1.80 2.32 -0.34
CA GLY A 131 1.09 1.65 -1.43
C GLY A 131 2.00 0.78 -2.29
N THR A 132 3.12 1.33 -2.80
CA THR A 132 4.07 0.55 -3.61
C THR A 132 4.71 -0.59 -2.81
N LYS A 133 5.02 -0.37 -1.54
CA LYS A 133 5.56 -1.42 -0.67
C LYS A 133 4.57 -2.57 -0.51
N GLU A 134 3.30 -2.27 -0.21
CA GLU A 134 2.28 -3.32 -0.02
C GLU A 134 2.00 -4.06 -1.33
N GLN A 135 1.86 -3.34 -2.45
CA GLN A 135 1.65 -3.94 -3.77
C GLN A 135 2.75 -4.94 -4.15
N LEU A 136 4.02 -4.54 -4.04
CA LEU A 136 5.15 -5.46 -4.32
C LEU A 136 5.19 -6.63 -3.34
N SER A 137 4.85 -6.38 -2.06
CA SER A 137 4.77 -7.44 -1.06
C SER A 137 3.68 -8.46 -1.39
N GLN A 138 2.53 -8.02 -1.90
CA GLN A 138 1.45 -8.90 -2.36
C GLN A 138 1.88 -9.71 -3.58
N TYR A 139 2.52 -9.09 -4.57
CA TYR A 139 3.03 -9.80 -5.75
C TYR A 139 4.03 -10.90 -5.37
N ILE A 140 4.95 -10.63 -4.45
CA ILE A 140 5.85 -11.65 -3.93
C ILE A 140 5.07 -12.75 -3.20
N ARG A 141 4.09 -12.40 -2.36
CA ARG A 141 3.24 -13.38 -1.65
C ARG A 141 2.44 -14.26 -2.62
N PHE A 142 1.92 -13.69 -3.70
CA PHE A 142 1.14 -14.42 -4.69
C PHE A 142 2.01 -15.32 -5.58
N ALA A 143 3.23 -14.88 -5.89
CA ALA A 143 4.20 -15.68 -6.63
C ALA A 143 4.91 -16.74 -5.77
N ALA A 144 4.92 -16.60 -4.44
CA ALA A 144 5.56 -17.55 -3.54
C ALA A 144 4.84 -18.91 -3.58
N PRO A 145 5.58 -20.04 -3.40
CA PRO A 145 4.97 -21.36 -3.29
C PRO A 145 3.91 -21.37 -2.19
N ARG A 146 2.68 -21.78 -2.52
CA ARG A 146 1.63 -21.88 -1.52
C ARG A 146 1.99 -22.97 -0.52
N PRO A 147 1.90 -22.73 0.80
CA PRO A 147 2.04 -23.78 1.78
C PRO A 147 1.00 -24.87 1.52
N LYS A 148 1.39 -26.15 1.67
CA LYS A 148 0.46 -27.28 1.56
C LYS A 148 -0.66 -27.07 2.58
N ARG A 149 -1.89 -26.92 2.10
CA ARG A 149 -3.08 -26.85 2.98
C ARG A 149 -3.28 -28.21 3.63
N ARG A 150 -3.44 -28.24 4.96
CA ARG A 150 -3.79 -29.47 5.69
C ARG A 150 -5.19 -29.93 5.25
N GLY A 151 -5.31 -31.18 4.82
CA GLY A 151 -6.60 -31.84 4.61
C GLY A 151 -7.19 -32.39 5.91
N LEU A 152 -8.50 -32.68 5.90
CA LEU A 152 -9.15 -33.42 6.98
C LEU A 152 -8.53 -34.83 7.07
N ARG A 153 -8.10 -35.25 8.26
CA ARG A 153 -7.70 -36.64 8.48
C ARG A 153 -8.95 -37.51 8.39
N ARG A 154 -9.03 -38.40 7.40
CA ARG A 154 -10.02 -39.48 7.44
C ARG A 154 -9.71 -40.34 8.66
N GLN A 155 -10.59 -40.34 9.66
CA GLN A 155 -10.59 -41.38 10.68
C GLN A 155 -10.95 -42.69 9.97
N GLN A 156 -10.02 -43.63 9.95
CA GLN A 156 -10.34 -45.02 9.62
C GLN A 156 -11.11 -45.55 10.83
N GLY A 157 -12.39 -45.89 10.61
CA GLY A 157 -13.17 -46.69 11.54
C GLY A 157 -12.80 -48.16 11.43
#